data_AF-A0A7X9YKP1-F1
#
_entry.id   AF-A0A7X9YKP1-F1
#
_cell.length_a   1.000
_cell.length_b   1.000
_cell.length_c   1.000
_cell.angle_alpha   90.00
_cell.angle_beta   90.00
_cell.angle_gamma   90.00
#
_symmetry.space_group_name_H-M   'P 1'
#
loop_
_entity.id
_entity.type
_entity.pdbx_description
1 polymer ?
#
loop_
_entity_poly.entity_id
_entity_poly.type
_entity_poly.pdbx_seq_one_letter_code
_entity_poly.pdbx_strand_id
1 'polypeptide(L)'
;MKKILLILSSVLLIVLTACETKTSSITKDDIEIVNVHTKEKVSYGMSRVEAEKVLGKGEMGSENNFDYEKGVEITYKDDKVISIGLGKDSDGIFETSHGLKIGMLGSEITELYGGSQNKMDLSDDRFLVFSYEAKKGEFIHTFPATTEGAPEVQIYTFTFYIDYNQYVGSIDLTDMTAQK
;
A
#
# COMPACT_ATOMS: atom_id res chain seq x y z
N MET A 1 21.60 59.87 -2.40
CA MET A 1 21.55 58.55 -1.73
C MET A 1 20.25 58.42 -0.92
N LYS A 2 19.12 58.09 -1.56
CA LYS A 2 17.84 57.80 -0.87
C LYS A 2 16.73 57.24 -1.79
N LYS A 3 17.10 56.64 -2.92
CA LYS A 3 16.14 56.03 -3.87
C LYS A 3 16.46 54.58 -4.24
N ILE A 4 17.51 54.00 -3.65
CA ILE A 4 17.92 52.61 -3.88
C ILE A 4 17.30 51.66 -2.82
N LEU A 5 16.68 52.19 -1.77
CA LEU A 5 16.18 51.41 -0.64
C LEU A 5 14.73 50.88 -0.80
N LEU A 6 14.11 51.04 -1.98
CA LEU A 6 12.74 50.55 -2.23
C LEU A 6 12.65 49.41 -3.24
N ILE A 7 13.75 49.04 -3.89
CA ILE A 7 13.76 47.92 -4.86
C ILE A 7 14.18 46.60 -4.19
N LEU A 8 14.74 46.64 -2.98
CA LEU A 8 15.14 45.43 -2.24
C LEU A 8 14.00 44.76 -1.46
N SER A 9 12.82 45.38 -1.36
CA SER A 9 11.69 44.83 -0.56
C SER A 9 10.67 44.05 -1.39
N SER A 10 10.84 43.96 -2.71
CA SER A 10 9.84 43.39 -3.63
C SER A 10 10.20 41.98 -4.13
N VAL A 11 11.36 41.44 -3.74
CA VAL A 11 11.89 40.16 -4.25
C VAL A 11 11.74 39.01 -3.23
N LEU A 12 11.23 39.28 -2.02
CA LEU A 12 10.97 38.26 -1.00
C LEU A 12 9.51 37.81 -1.01
N LEU A 13 8.99 37.46 -2.19
CA LEU A 13 7.62 36.95 -2.37
C LEU A 13 7.58 35.78 -3.36
N ILE A 14 8.69 35.07 -3.49
CA ILE A 14 8.81 33.90 -4.37
C ILE A 14 8.93 32.66 -3.47
N VAL A 15 8.00 31.73 -3.71
CA VAL A 15 8.02 30.32 -3.30
C VAL A 15 7.62 29.97 -1.86
N LEU A 16 6.44 30.42 -1.41
CA LEU A 16 5.57 29.52 -0.65
C LEU A 16 4.57 28.89 -1.62
N THR A 17 5.07 28.23 -2.67
CA THR A 17 4.31 27.07 -3.14
C THR A 17 4.47 26.08 -2.00
N ALA A 18 3.48 26.05 -1.11
CA ALA A 18 3.17 24.82 -0.42
C ALA A 18 3.17 23.78 -1.55
N CYS A 19 4.20 22.95 -1.59
CA CYS A 19 4.10 21.68 -2.28
C CYS A 19 2.88 21.10 -1.58
N GLU A 20 1.71 21.14 -2.22
CA GLU A 20 0.58 20.36 -1.78
C GLU A 20 1.17 18.96 -1.70
N THR A 21 1.48 18.54 -0.47
CA THR A 21 1.93 17.20 -0.20
C THR A 21 0.81 16.39 -0.80
N LYS A 22 1.06 15.79 -1.96
CA LYS A 22 0.10 14.91 -2.62
C LYS A 22 -0.13 13.83 -1.58
N THR A 23 -1.17 13.97 -0.77
CA THR A 23 -1.71 12.88 0.00
C THR A 23 -2.16 11.93 -1.09
N SER A 24 -1.34 10.92 -1.37
CA SER A 24 -1.71 9.80 -2.23
C SER A 24 -3.00 9.26 -1.64
N SER A 25 -4.13 9.60 -2.25
CA SER A 25 -5.43 9.15 -1.78
C SER A 25 -5.46 7.65 -2.03
N ILE A 26 -5.32 6.87 -0.97
CA ILE A 26 -5.39 5.42 -1.04
C ILE A 26 -6.85 5.01 -1.16
N THR A 27 -7.10 4.05 -2.03
CA THR A 27 -8.41 3.46 -2.28
C THR A 27 -8.29 1.94 -2.27
N LYS A 28 -9.44 1.25 -2.31
CA LYS A 28 -9.46 -0.21 -2.49
C LYS A 28 -8.81 -0.65 -3.81
N ASP A 29 -8.78 0.22 -4.82
CA ASP A 29 -8.19 -0.09 -6.13
C ASP A 29 -6.66 -0.19 -6.05
N ASP A 30 -6.06 0.26 -4.95
CA ASP A 30 -4.63 0.10 -4.66
C ASP A 30 -4.29 -1.27 -4.08
N ILE A 31 -5.29 -2.07 -3.69
CA ILE A 31 -5.14 -3.49 -3.44
C ILE A 31 -5.17 -4.19 -4.81
N GLU A 32 -4.08 -4.01 -5.55
CA GLU A 32 -3.91 -4.51 -6.91
C GLU A 32 -2.44 -4.87 -7.16
N ILE A 33 -2.23 -5.98 -7.87
CA ILE A 33 -0.95 -6.34 -8.46
C ILE A 33 -1.06 -6.41 -9.98
N VAL A 34 0.04 -6.07 -10.65
CA VAL A 34 0.15 -6.01 -12.10
C VAL A 34 1.29 -6.93 -12.53
N ASN A 35 1.01 -7.85 -13.46
CA ASN A 35 2.07 -8.62 -14.11
C ASN A 35 2.90 -7.68 -14.99
N VAL A 36 4.19 -7.56 -14.72
CA VAL A 36 5.03 -6.57 -15.40
C VAL A 36 5.22 -6.87 -16.89
N HIS A 37 5.04 -8.13 -17.31
CA HIS A 37 5.21 -8.59 -18.68
C HIS A 37 3.90 -8.55 -19.48
N THR A 38 2.80 -9.08 -18.92
CA THR A 38 1.52 -9.18 -19.63
C THR A 38 0.61 -7.97 -19.41
N LYS A 39 0.88 -7.18 -18.37
CA LYS A 39 0.05 -6.06 -17.89
C LYS A 39 -1.34 -6.48 -17.40
N GLU A 40 -1.57 -7.78 -17.24
CA GLU A 40 -2.76 -8.31 -16.59
C GLU A 40 -2.72 -8.01 -15.09
N LYS A 41 -3.90 -7.90 -14.49
CA LYS A 41 -4.08 -7.37 -13.14
C LYS A 41 -4.88 -8.33 -12.29
N VAL A 42 -4.56 -8.37 -11.01
CA VAL A 42 -5.43 -8.95 -9.99
C VAL A 42 -5.72 -7.86 -8.97
N SER A 43 -7.00 -7.57 -8.78
CA SER A 43 -7.46 -6.42 -8.02
C SER A 43 -8.50 -6.83 -6.99
N TYR A 44 -8.64 -6.04 -5.94
CA TYR A 44 -9.69 -6.19 -4.94
C TYR A 44 -11.08 -6.38 -5.57
N GLY A 45 -11.86 -7.31 -5.04
CA GLY A 45 -13.21 -7.62 -5.52
C GLY A 45 -13.27 -8.42 -6.82
N MET A 46 -12.13 -8.75 -7.44
CA MET A 46 -12.08 -9.72 -8.53
C MET A 46 -12.57 -11.08 -8.04
N SER A 47 -13.31 -11.84 -8.87
CA SER A 47 -13.65 -13.21 -8.50
C SER A 47 -12.42 -14.13 -8.54
N ARG A 48 -12.45 -15.24 -7.80
CA ARG A 48 -11.35 -16.22 -7.87
C ARG A 48 -11.13 -16.73 -9.29
N VAL A 49 -12.21 -17.01 -10.04
CA VAL A 49 -12.13 -17.46 -11.44
C VAL A 49 -11.47 -16.42 -12.34
N GLU A 50 -11.67 -15.12 -12.09
CA GLU A 50 -11.00 -14.06 -12.84
C GLU A 50 -9.53 -13.93 -12.46
N ALA A 51 -9.20 -14.01 -11.16
CA ALA A 51 -7.82 -14.00 -10.69
C ALA A 51 -7.03 -15.20 -11.24
N GLU A 52 -7.64 -16.39 -11.30
CA GLU A 52 -7.05 -17.61 -11.85
C GLU A 52 -6.76 -17.53 -13.36
N LYS A 53 -7.41 -16.63 -14.10
CA LYS A 53 -7.03 -16.38 -15.51
C LYS A 53 -5.66 -15.72 -15.63
N VAL A 54 -5.27 -14.94 -14.62
CA VAL A 54 -4.00 -14.21 -14.58
C VAL A 54 -2.92 -15.02 -13.86
N LEU A 55 -3.27 -15.64 -12.74
CA LEU A 55 -2.32 -16.32 -11.86
C LEU A 55 -2.16 -17.81 -12.15
N GLY A 56 -3.03 -18.38 -12.98
CA GLY A 56 -3.19 -19.83 -13.06
C GLY A 56 -4.00 -20.37 -11.87
N LYS A 57 -4.09 -21.69 -11.79
CA LYS A 57 -4.90 -22.35 -10.76
C LYS A 57 -4.22 -22.25 -9.39
N GLY A 58 -4.95 -21.77 -8.39
CA GLY A 58 -4.47 -21.70 -7.01
C GLY A 58 -4.65 -23.02 -6.26
N GLU A 59 -3.82 -23.23 -5.25
CA GLU A 59 -3.95 -24.29 -4.26
C GLU A 59 -4.48 -23.71 -2.96
N MET A 60 -5.46 -24.37 -2.34
CA MET A 60 -6.01 -23.89 -1.08
C MET A 60 -4.97 -24.11 0.03
N GLY A 61 -4.56 -23.02 0.68
CA GLY A 61 -3.74 -23.01 1.88
C GLY A 61 -4.61 -23.13 3.14
N SER A 62 -4.36 -22.26 4.13
CA SER A 62 -5.19 -22.14 5.33
C SER A 62 -6.33 -21.15 5.15
N GLU A 63 -7.51 -21.43 5.74
CA GLU A 63 -8.58 -20.44 5.99
C GLU A 63 -8.85 -19.43 4.85
N ASN A 64 -9.43 -19.88 3.75
CA ASN A 64 -9.74 -19.07 2.56
C ASN A 64 -8.54 -18.39 1.87
N ASN A 65 -7.31 -18.67 2.27
CA ASN A 65 -6.11 -18.29 1.52
C ASN A 65 -5.82 -19.33 0.44
N PHE A 66 -5.37 -18.82 -0.70
CA PHE A 66 -4.93 -19.61 -1.83
C PHE A 66 -3.53 -19.18 -2.24
N ASP A 67 -2.67 -20.18 -2.38
CA ASP A 67 -1.32 -20.04 -2.90
C ASP A 67 -1.35 -20.20 -4.42
N TYR A 68 -0.66 -19.30 -5.11
CA TYR A 68 -0.49 -19.32 -6.54
C TYR A 68 0.99 -19.45 -6.88
N GLU A 69 1.27 -19.95 -8.09
CA GLU A 69 2.64 -19.96 -8.59
C GLU A 69 3.24 -18.55 -8.58
N LYS A 70 4.59 -18.50 -8.55
CA LYS A 70 5.35 -17.23 -8.57
C LYS A 70 5.11 -16.39 -7.31
N GLY A 71 4.87 -17.04 -6.18
CA GLY A 71 4.87 -16.42 -4.85
C GLY A 71 3.74 -15.43 -4.62
N VAL A 72 2.54 -15.69 -5.17
CA VAL A 72 1.35 -14.86 -4.90
C VAL A 72 0.42 -15.61 -3.95
N GLU A 73 -0.03 -14.95 -2.89
CA GLU A 73 -1.06 -15.46 -1.98
C GLU A 73 -2.30 -14.57 -2.09
N ILE A 74 -3.50 -15.14 -2.09
CA ILE A 74 -4.75 -14.37 -2.08
C ILE A 74 -5.70 -14.90 -1.04
N THR A 75 -6.20 -14.00 -0.19
CA THR A 75 -7.36 -14.27 0.67
C THR A 75 -8.65 -13.92 -0.07
N TYR A 76 -9.59 -14.86 -0.08
CA TYR A 76 -10.93 -14.64 -0.61
C TYR A 76 -11.98 -14.55 0.50
N LYS A 77 -12.97 -13.70 0.31
CA LYS A 77 -14.24 -13.73 1.06
C LYS A 77 -15.40 -13.69 0.07
N ASP A 78 -16.35 -14.60 0.22
CA ASP A 78 -17.47 -14.74 -0.72
C ASP A 78 -17.02 -14.85 -2.20
N ASP A 79 -15.94 -15.59 -2.44
CA ASP A 79 -15.27 -15.77 -3.75
C ASP A 79 -14.64 -14.48 -4.34
N LYS A 80 -14.41 -13.46 -3.50
CA LYS A 80 -13.87 -12.15 -3.91
C LYS A 80 -12.52 -11.86 -3.25
N VAL A 81 -11.58 -11.33 -4.02
CA VAL A 81 -10.25 -10.90 -3.52
C VAL A 81 -10.42 -9.85 -2.43
N ILE A 82 -9.88 -10.08 -1.24
CA ILE A 82 -9.84 -9.10 -0.14
C ILE A 82 -8.43 -8.80 0.36
N SER A 83 -7.47 -9.68 0.06
CA SER A 83 -6.06 -9.49 0.36
C SER A 83 -5.20 -10.10 -0.75
N ILE A 84 -4.06 -9.47 -1.04
CA ILE A 84 -3.05 -9.96 -1.98
C ILE A 84 -1.68 -9.88 -1.31
N GLY A 85 -1.01 -11.02 -1.22
CA GLY A 85 0.37 -11.18 -0.76
C GLY A 85 1.33 -11.44 -1.91
N LEU A 86 2.51 -10.82 -1.86
CA LEU A 86 3.65 -11.08 -2.75
C LEU A 86 4.84 -11.54 -1.91
N GLY A 87 5.33 -12.74 -2.20
CA GLY A 87 6.55 -13.31 -1.65
C GLY A 87 7.74 -13.19 -2.60
N LYS A 88 8.92 -13.67 -2.16
CA LYS A 88 10.17 -13.55 -2.92
C LYS A 88 10.11 -14.07 -4.35
N ASP A 89 9.36 -15.14 -4.58
CA ASP A 89 9.22 -15.77 -5.90
C ASP A 89 8.42 -14.91 -6.90
N SER A 90 7.83 -13.80 -6.45
CA SER A 90 7.15 -12.83 -7.32
C SER A 90 8.08 -11.76 -7.88
N ASP A 91 9.36 -11.75 -7.49
CA ASP A 91 10.36 -10.79 -7.96
C ASP A 91 10.46 -10.79 -9.48
N GLY A 92 10.49 -9.58 -10.07
CA GLY A 92 10.53 -9.37 -11.50
C GLY A 92 9.27 -9.79 -12.26
N ILE A 93 8.22 -10.28 -11.59
CA ILE A 93 6.99 -10.77 -12.21
C ILE A 93 5.81 -9.85 -11.90
N PHE A 94 5.65 -9.46 -10.64
CA PHE A 94 4.55 -8.61 -10.19
C PHE A 94 5.03 -7.33 -9.51
N GLU A 95 4.27 -6.26 -9.72
CA GLU A 95 4.38 -4.99 -8.99
C GLU A 95 3.01 -4.56 -8.48
N THR A 96 2.94 -3.72 -7.45
CA THR A 96 1.67 -3.11 -7.01
C THR A 96 1.20 -2.04 -7.98
N SER A 97 -0.02 -1.52 -7.82
CA SER A 97 -0.54 -0.36 -8.59
C SER A 97 0.38 0.87 -8.57
N HIS A 98 1.20 1.02 -7.52
CA HIS A 98 2.17 2.09 -7.33
C HIS A 98 3.60 1.74 -7.77
N GLY A 99 3.79 0.61 -8.46
CA GLY A 99 5.10 0.17 -8.96
C GLY A 99 6.02 -0.41 -7.89
N LEU A 100 5.47 -0.80 -6.73
CA LEU A 100 6.26 -1.44 -5.66
C LEU A 100 6.50 -2.90 -6.01
N LYS A 101 7.74 -3.36 -5.81
CA LYS A 101 8.17 -4.72 -6.10
C LYS A 101 9.04 -5.26 -4.98
N ILE A 102 9.15 -6.59 -4.94
CA ILE A 102 10.15 -7.28 -4.14
C ILE A 102 11.54 -6.73 -4.48
N GLY A 103 12.40 -6.60 -3.47
CA GLY A 103 13.77 -6.11 -3.64
C GLY A 103 13.93 -4.59 -3.76
N MET A 104 12.86 -3.78 -3.63
CA MET A 104 13.01 -2.32 -3.45
C MET A 104 13.58 -1.98 -2.07
N LEU A 105 14.22 -0.81 -1.94
CA LEU A 105 14.64 -0.32 -0.62
C LEU A 105 13.43 0.16 0.19
N GLY A 106 13.40 -0.14 1.49
CA GLY A 106 12.33 0.34 2.38
C GLY A 106 12.17 1.86 2.42
N SER A 107 13.26 2.61 2.19
CA SER A 107 13.21 4.07 2.07
C SER A 107 12.39 4.55 0.88
N GLU A 108 12.45 3.85 -0.26
CA GLU A 108 11.69 4.20 -1.47
C GLU A 108 10.18 4.02 -1.25
N ILE A 109 9.77 2.99 -0.50
CA ILE A 109 8.36 2.80 -0.11
C ILE A 109 7.85 4.00 0.66
N THR A 110 8.66 4.46 1.62
CA THR A 110 8.26 5.58 2.49
C THR A 110 7.95 6.84 1.70
N GLU A 111 8.70 7.11 0.64
CA GLU A 111 8.47 8.25 -0.25
C GLU A 111 7.18 8.09 -1.07
N LEU A 112 6.90 6.88 -1.57
CA LEU A 112 5.70 6.59 -2.35
C LEU A 112 4.40 6.76 -1.54
N TYR A 113 4.44 6.50 -0.24
CA TYR A 113 3.32 6.72 0.68
C TYR A 113 3.30 8.11 1.32
N GLY A 114 4.02 9.08 0.75
CA GLY A 114 3.96 10.48 1.17
C GLY A 114 4.79 10.82 2.41
N GLY A 115 5.68 9.93 2.86
CA GLY A 115 6.67 10.20 3.92
C GLY A 115 6.52 9.35 5.17
N SER A 116 7.56 9.37 6.01
CA SER A 116 7.66 8.49 7.20
C SER A 116 6.61 8.76 8.27
N GLN A 117 6.05 9.97 8.30
CA GLN A 117 4.99 10.33 9.22
C GLN A 117 3.69 9.56 8.95
N ASN A 118 3.50 8.99 7.76
CA ASN A 118 2.30 8.22 7.40
C ASN A 118 2.36 6.75 7.84
N LYS A 119 3.49 6.30 8.39
CA LYS A 119 3.66 4.93 8.90
C LYS A 119 2.87 4.73 10.19
N MET A 120 2.49 3.48 10.46
CA MET A 120 2.03 3.06 11.77
C MET A 120 3.15 3.11 12.79
N ASP A 121 2.79 3.36 14.05
CA ASP A 121 3.72 3.28 15.19
C ASP A 121 3.79 1.82 15.66
N LEU A 122 4.82 1.11 15.17
CA LEU A 122 5.07 -0.30 15.47
C LEU A 122 6.42 -0.44 16.17
N SER A 123 6.52 -1.42 17.08
CA SER A 123 7.76 -1.70 17.80
C SER A 123 8.83 -2.41 16.98
N ASP A 124 8.46 -3.03 15.85
CA ASP A 124 9.37 -3.76 14.96
C ASP A 124 9.58 -2.94 13.67
N ASP A 125 10.79 -2.44 13.48
CA ASP A 125 11.19 -1.60 12.36
C ASP A 125 11.33 -2.37 11.04
N ARG A 126 11.28 -3.71 11.10
CA ARG A 126 11.25 -4.57 9.90
C ARG A 126 9.91 -4.58 9.20
N PHE A 127 8.88 -3.96 9.77
CA PHE A 127 7.60 -3.78 9.11
C PHE A 127 7.37 -2.31 8.81
N LEU A 128 7.23 -1.99 7.52
CA LEU A 128 6.65 -0.73 7.12
C LEU A 128 5.17 -0.97 6.91
N VAL A 129 4.33 -0.40 7.77
CA VAL A 129 2.88 -0.54 7.67
C VAL A 129 2.27 0.83 7.46
N PHE A 130 1.45 0.94 6.42
CA PHE A 130 0.64 2.11 6.13
C PHE A 130 -0.83 1.68 6.17
N SER A 131 -1.58 2.23 7.11
CA SER A 131 -3.02 1.98 7.21
C SER A 131 -3.77 3.27 6.93
N TYR A 132 -4.85 3.16 6.15
CA TYR A 132 -5.63 4.28 5.67
C TYR A 132 -7.10 4.08 6.01
N GLU A 133 -7.69 5.05 6.72
CA GLU A 133 -9.12 5.04 7.03
C GLU A 133 -9.90 5.68 5.88
N ALA A 134 -10.55 4.85 5.06
CA ALA A 134 -11.13 5.27 3.79
C ALA A 134 -12.22 6.34 3.92
N LYS A 135 -13.00 6.32 5.02
CA LYS A 135 -14.07 7.30 5.27
C LYS A 135 -13.54 8.68 5.66
N LYS A 136 -12.43 8.73 6.41
CA LYS A 136 -11.78 9.99 6.81
C LYS A 136 -10.83 10.53 5.75
N GLY A 137 -10.29 9.64 4.92
CA GLY A 137 -9.33 10.02 3.89
C GLY A 137 -7.95 10.34 4.45
N GLU A 138 -7.54 9.65 5.51
CA GLU A 138 -6.26 9.90 6.19
C GLU A 138 -5.54 8.60 6.58
N PHE A 139 -4.22 8.69 6.71
CA PHE A 139 -3.43 7.63 7.32
C PHE A 139 -3.70 7.58 8.82
N ILE A 140 -3.74 6.37 9.37
CA ILE A 140 -3.87 6.11 10.80
C ILE A 140 -2.57 5.52 11.33
N HIS A 141 -2.18 5.94 12.54
CA HIS A 141 -0.91 5.52 13.15
C HIS A 141 -1.09 4.41 14.19
N THR A 142 -2.33 4.18 14.62
CA THR A 142 -2.74 3.15 15.56
C THR A 142 -4.09 2.60 15.12
N PHE A 143 -4.32 1.31 15.28
CA PHE A 143 -5.64 0.75 15.00
C PHE A 143 -6.69 1.28 16.00
N PRO A 144 -7.92 1.58 15.53
CA PRO A 144 -9.00 1.95 16.43
C PRO A 144 -9.30 0.79 17.39
N ALA A 145 -9.57 1.12 18.65
CA ALA A 145 -9.94 0.11 19.64
C ALA A 145 -11.20 -0.64 19.19
N THR A 146 -11.15 -1.97 19.23
CA THR A 146 -12.32 -2.82 18.98
C THR A 146 -13.17 -2.89 20.25
N THR A 147 -14.10 -1.96 20.41
CA THR A 147 -15.11 -1.99 21.47
C THR A 147 -16.47 -2.38 20.91
N GLU A 148 -17.26 -3.11 21.71
CA GLU A 148 -18.65 -3.43 21.36
C GLU A 148 -19.43 -2.14 21.03
N GLY A 149 -20.10 -2.11 19.87
CA GLY A 149 -20.84 -0.94 19.39
C GLY A 149 -20.01 0.16 18.71
N ALA A 150 -18.70 -0.01 18.55
CA ALA A 150 -17.90 0.90 17.71
C ALA A 150 -18.38 0.84 16.25
N PRO A 151 -18.41 1.99 15.53
CA PRO A 151 -18.77 2.00 14.13
C PRO A 151 -17.74 1.19 13.32
N GLU A 152 -18.22 0.49 12.30
CA GLU A 152 -17.34 -0.21 11.36
C GLU A 152 -16.50 0.80 10.56
N VAL A 153 -15.18 0.67 10.73
CA VAL A 153 -14.18 1.52 10.09
C VAL A 153 -13.58 0.77 8.91
N GLN A 154 -13.69 1.35 7.72
CA GLN A 154 -13.08 0.80 6.52
C GLN A 154 -11.59 1.13 6.51
N ILE A 155 -10.74 0.12 6.69
CA ILE A 155 -9.28 0.29 6.76
C ILE A 155 -8.61 -0.53 5.67
N TYR A 156 -7.81 0.14 4.83
CA TYR A 156 -6.88 -0.52 3.91
C TYR A 156 -5.49 -0.50 4.51
N THR A 157 -4.79 -1.62 4.47
CA THR A 157 -3.45 -1.77 5.06
C THR A 157 -2.47 -2.30 4.02
N PHE A 158 -1.32 -1.66 3.96
CA PHE A 158 -0.20 -1.95 3.07
C PHE A 158 0.99 -2.24 3.95
N THR A 159 1.35 -3.52 4.02
CA THR A 159 2.43 -4.02 4.86
C THR A 159 3.60 -4.44 3.98
N PHE A 160 4.79 -4.01 4.35
CA PHE A 160 6.03 -4.37 3.67
C PHE A 160 6.98 -4.94 4.72
N TYR A 161 7.37 -6.20 4.53
CA TYR A 161 8.43 -6.80 5.33
C TYR A 161 9.78 -6.41 4.75
N ILE A 162 10.62 -5.82 5.57
CA ILE A 162 11.96 -5.37 5.23
C ILE A 162 12.97 -6.35 5.82
N ASP A 163 13.84 -6.88 4.96
CA ASP A 163 14.90 -7.79 5.37
C ASP A 163 16.07 -7.05 6.06
N TYR A 164 17.03 -7.80 6.58
CA TYR A 164 18.19 -7.22 7.28
C TYR A 164 19.10 -6.37 6.37
N ASN A 165 18.95 -6.46 5.05
CA ASN A 165 19.66 -5.65 4.07
C ASN A 165 18.84 -4.42 3.63
N GLN A 166 17.71 -4.15 4.29
CA GLN A 166 16.80 -3.04 4.03
C GLN A 166 15.98 -3.15 2.74
N TYR A 167 15.87 -4.36 2.18
CA TYR A 167 15.09 -4.63 0.98
C TYR A 167 13.74 -5.26 1.31
N VAL A 168 12.73 -4.98 0.49
CA VAL A 168 11.40 -5.59 0.58
C VAL A 168 11.50 -7.10 0.31
N GLY A 169 11.17 -7.90 1.33
CA GLY A 169 11.10 -9.35 1.24
C GLY A 169 9.69 -9.91 0.99
N SER A 170 8.66 -9.17 1.42
CA SER A 170 7.26 -9.47 1.10
C SER A 170 6.39 -8.21 1.15
N ILE A 171 5.24 -8.28 0.48
CA ILE A 171 4.23 -7.22 0.41
C ILE A 171 2.86 -7.84 0.71
N ASP A 172 2.08 -7.23 1.60
CA ASP A 172 0.68 -7.59 1.83
C ASP A 172 -0.23 -6.37 1.66
N LEU A 173 -1.23 -6.50 0.79
CA LEU A 173 -2.23 -5.48 0.47
C LEU A 173 -3.59 -5.98 0.95
N THR A 174 -4.22 -5.30 1.91
CA THR A 174 -5.37 -5.89 2.63
C THR A 174 -6.48 -4.90 2.92
N ASP A 175 -7.72 -5.34 2.70
CA ASP A 175 -8.90 -4.76 3.32
C ASP A 175 -9.16 -5.43 4.68
N MET A 176 -8.79 -4.72 5.76
CA MET A 176 -8.89 -5.23 7.14
C MET A 176 -10.34 -5.38 7.61
N THR A 177 -11.27 -4.70 6.95
CA THR A 177 -12.71 -4.73 7.27
C THR A 177 -13.31 -6.02 6.75
N ALA A 178 -12.91 -6.41 5.55
CA ALA A 178 -13.37 -7.61 4.92
C ALA A 178 -12.86 -8.89 5.61
N GLN A 179 -11.79 -8.84 6.40
CA GLN A 179 -11.28 -10.00 7.15
C GLN A 179 -12.12 -10.40 8.39
N LYS A 180 -12.99 -9.51 8.89
CA LYS A 180 -13.85 -9.78 10.06
C LYS A 180 -15.11 -10.55 9.69
#